data_AF-A0A4U9DC39-F1
#
_entry.id   AF-A0A4U9DC39-F1
#
_cell.length_a   1.000
_cell.length_b   1.000
_cell.length_c   1.000
_cell.angle_alpha   90.00
_cell.angle_beta   90.00
_cell.angle_gamma   90.00
#
_symmetry.space_group_name_H-M   'P 1'
#
loop_
_entity.id
_entity.type
_entity.pdbx_description
1 polymer ?
#
loop_
_entity_poly.entity_id
_entity_poly.type
_entity_poly.pdbx_seq_one_letter_code
_entity_poly.pdbx_strand_id
1 'polypeptide(L)' 'MAAEFGLHGGMEVTDEVFESAASIVFDQAENRMHTIKAVMVATLSK' A
#
# COMPACT_ATOMS: atom_id res chain seq x y z
N MET A 1 -4.42 -13.32 17.84
CA MET A 1 -4.93 -12.92 16.52
C MET A 1 -4.48 -13.86 15.39
N ALA A 2 -3.35 -13.68 14.67
CA ALA A 2 -3.01 -14.58 13.54
C ALA A 2 -2.92 -16.07 13.93
N ALA A 3 -2.21 -16.40 15.01
CA ALA A 3 -2.08 -17.77 15.53
C ALA A 3 -3.37 -18.34 16.15
N GLU A 4 -4.29 -17.47 16.56
CA GLU A 4 -5.56 -17.86 17.19
C GLU A 4 -6.59 -18.33 16.15
N PHE A 5 -6.47 -17.81 14.93
CA PHE A 5 -7.30 -18.18 13.79
C PHE A 5 -6.57 -19.06 12.75
N GLY A 6 -5.34 -19.49 13.05
CA GLY A 6 -4.55 -20.34 12.16
C GLY A 6 -4.07 -19.64 10.87
N LEU A 7 -4.07 -18.31 10.84
CA LEU A 7 -3.66 -17.50 9.67
C LEU A 7 -2.16 -17.21 9.73
N HIS A 8 -1.36 -18.25 9.56
CA HIS A 8 0.10 -18.13 9.53
C HIS A 8 0.58 -17.75 8.13
N GLY A 9 1.50 -16.79 8.04
CA GLY A 9 2.08 -16.35 6.76
C GLY A 9 1.28 -15.27 6.03
N GLY A 10 0.25 -14.70 6.65
CA GLY A 10 -0.57 -13.62 6.09
C GLY A 10 -2.02 -13.71 6.52
N MET A 11 -2.77 -12.60 6.43
CA MET A 11 -4.21 -12.56 6.74
C MET A 11 -5.05 -12.25 5.49
N GLU A 12 -4.99 -11.02 4.98
CA GLU A 12 -5.66 -10.60 3.75
C GLU A 12 -4.82 -10.84 2.49
N VAL A 13 -3.51 -10.89 2.65
CA VAL A 13 -2.52 -11.21 1.63
C VAL A 13 -1.40 -12.02 2.30
N THR A 14 -0.79 -12.95 1.56
CA THR A 14 0.35 -13.71 2.07
C THR A 14 1.63 -12.89 2.02
N ASP A 15 2.54 -13.16 2.95
CA ASP A 15 3.87 -12.55 3.01
C ASP A 15 4.66 -12.80 1.72
N GLU A 16 4.56 -14.02 1.17
CA GLU A 16 5.16 -14.38 -0.12
C GLU A 16 4.70 -13.47 -1.25
N VAL A 17 3.40 -13.17 -1.33
CA VAL A 17 2.86 -12.29 -2.38
C VAL A 17 3.23 -10.84 -2.09
N PHE A 18 3.14 -10.40 -0.84
CA PHE A 18 3.44 -9.04 -0.42
C PHE A 18 4.91 -8.64 -0.71
N GLU A 19 5.85 -9.57 -0.57
CA GLU A 19 7.28 -9.37 -0.84
C GLU A 19 7.69 -9.84 -2.26
N SER A 20 6.76 -10.36 -3.06
CA SER A 20 7.05 -10.80 -4.43
C SER A 20 7.32 -9.63 -5.38
N ALA A 21 7.98 -9.91 -6.50
CA ALA A 21 8.18 -8.92 -7.58
C ALA A 21 6.88 -8.41 -8.23
N ALA A 22 5.74 -9.09 -8.01
CA ALA A 22 4.44 -8.61 -8.47
C ALA A 22 3.84 -7.54 -7.53
N SER A 23 4.38 -7.40 -6.32
CA SER A 23 3.92 -6.42 -5.34
C SER A 23 4.46 -5.04 -5.67
N ILE A 24 3.55 -4.11 -5.96
CA ILE A 24 3.84 -2.70 -6.25
C ILE A 24 3.35 -1.77 -5.14
N VAL A 25 3.13 -2.31 -3.94
CA VAL A 25 2.53 -1.57 -2.82
C VAL A 25 3.39 -0.39 -2.35
N PHE A 26 4.71 -0.46 -2.52
CA PHE A 26 5.61 0.65 -2.19
C PHE A 26 5.53 1.78 -3.22
N ASP A 27 5.46 1.48 -4.51
CA ASP A 27 5.20 2.49 -5.55
C ASP A 27 3.82 3.13 -5.36
N GLN A 28 2.81 2.33 -5.00
CA GLN A 28 1.48 2.81 -4.65
C GLN A 28 1.53 3.76 -3.44
N ALA A 29 2.32 3.42 -2.41
CA ALA A 29 2.49 4.23 -1.21
C ALA A 29 3.19 5.57 -1.52
N GLU A 30 4.25 5.56 -2.33
CA GLU A 30 4.95 6.79 -2.76
C GLU A 30 4.00 7.71 -3.54
N ASN A 31 3.22 7.14 -4.47
CA ASN A 31 2.26 7.89 -5.28
C ASN A 31 1.18 8.61 -4.47
N ARG A 32 0.97 8.27 -3.19
CA ARG A 32 0.09 9.04 -2.29
C ARG A 32 0.58 10.48 -2.13
N MET A 33 1.88 10.71 -1.97
CA MET A 33 2.42 12.07 -1.79
C MET A 33 2.21 12.90 -3.06
N HIS A 34 2.52 12.30 -4.22
CA HIS A 34 2.39 12.98 -5.51
C HIS A 34 0.94 13.35 -5.84
N THR A 35 0.01 12.43 -5.61
CA THR A 35 -1.42 12.66 -5.85
C THR A 35 -2.01 13.70 -4.90
N ILE A 36 -1.65 13.66 -3.61
CA ILE A 36 -2.04 14.70 -2.65
C ILE A 36 -1.48 16.07 -3.07
N LYS A 37 -0.20 16.13 -3.46
CA LYS A 37 0.41 17.36 -3.99
C LYS A 37 -0.35 17.90 -5.19
N ALA A 38 -0.73 17.03 -6.14
CA ALA A 38 -1.50 17.44 -7.31
C ALA A 38 -2.86 18.05 -6.91
N VAL A 39 -3.56 17.43 -5.95
CA VAL A 39 -4.83 17.98 -5.41
C VAL A 39 -4.60 19.34 -4.76
N MET A 40 -3.57 19.49 -3.94
CA MET A 40 -3.24 20.77 -3.30
C MET A 40 -2.93 21.85 -4.34
N VAL A 41 -2.12 21.54 -5.36
CA VAL A 41 -1.81 22.48 -6.44
C VAL A 41 -3.09 22.85 -7.20
N ALA A 42 -3.90 21.86 -7.60
CA ALA A 42 -5.12 22.10 -8.38
C ALA A 42 -6.19 22.93 -7.63
N THR A 43 -6.18 22.91 -6.30
CA THR A 43 -7.20 23.58 -5.48
C THR A 43 -6.72 24.87 -4.81
N LEU A 44 -5.41 25.02 -4.60
CA LEU A 44 -4.83 26.14 -3.85
C LEU A 44 -3.87 27.00 -4.68
N SER A 45 -3.42 26.54 -5.84
CA SER A 45 -2.60 27.37 -6.74
C SER A 45 -3.49 28.20 -7.66
N LYS A 46 -3.03 29.42 -7.95
CA LYS A 46 -3.77 30.46 -8.70
C LYS A 46 -4.14 30.04 -10.11
#